data_AF-A0A963GUA5-F1
#
_entry.id   AF-A0A963GUA5-F1
#
_cell.length_a   1.000
_cell.length_b   1.000
_cell.length_c   1.000
_cell.angle_alpha   90.00
_cell.angle_beta   90.00
_cell.angle_gamma   90.00
#
_symmetry.space_group_name_H-M   'P 1'
#
loop_
_entity.id
_entity.type
_entity.pdbx_description
1 polymer ?
#
loop_
_entity_poly.entity_id
_entity_poly.type
_entity_poly.pdbx_seq_one_letter_code
_entity_poly.pdbx_strand_id
1 'polypeptide(L)' 'MESLYLLIPLSVLLVFVIGIVFWWSVRSGQFDDLEGPAYRVLMDDDKPPPAPEEVGERVEPSEKRC' A
#
# COMPACT_ATOMS: atom_id res chain seq x y z
N MET A 1 46.79 -2.22 5.67
CA MET A 1 46.07 -1.21 6.48
C MET A 1 45.40 -0.11 5.65
N GLU A 2 45.35 -0.24 4.32
CA GLU A 2 44.87 0.84 3.44
C GLU A 2 43.35 0.79 3.19
N SER A 3 42.76 -0.40 3.28
CA SER A 3 41.33 -0.62 3.07
C SER A 3 40.46 0.12 4.08
N LEU A 4 40.92 0.27 5.34
CA LEU A 4 40.20 1.02 6.37
C LEU A 4 39.94 2.47 5.96
N TYR A 5 40.88 3.11 5.24
CA TYR A 5 40.71 4.48 4.75
C TYR A 5 39.63 4.61 3.67
N LEU A 6 39.31 3.53 2.96
CA LEU A 6 38.19 3.49 2.00
C LEU A 6 36.88 3.07 2.67
N LEU A 7 36.94 2.09 3.57
CA LEU A 7 35.76 1.50 4.23
C LEU A 7 35.07 2.48 5.18
N ILE A 8 35.84 3.26 5.95
CA ILE A 8 35.29 4.24 6.90
C ILE A 8 34.43 5.29 6.18
N PRO A 9 34.93 6.07 5.20
CA PRO A 9 34.12 7.10 4.55
C PRO A 9 32.95 6.50 3.77
N LEU A 10 33.13 5.32 3.15
CA LEU A 10 32.04 4.63 2.46
C LEU A 10 30.91 4.27 3.43
N SER A 11 31.22 3.76 4.62
CA SER A 11 30.23 3.42 5.63
C SER A 11 29.48 4.65 6.16
N VAL A 12 30.19 5.76 6.40
CA VAL A 12 29.58 7.02 6.83
C VAL A 12 28.63 7.56 5.77
N LEU A 13 29.04 7.51 4.50
CA LEU A 13 28.20 7.94 3.38
C LEU A 13 26.95 7.06 3.26
N LEU A 14 27.09 5.74 3.40
CA LEU A 14 25.96 4.80 3.40
C LEU A 14 24.95 5.13 4.51
N VAL A 15 25.43 5.36 5.74
CA VAL A 15 24.57 5.72 6.89
C VAL A 15 23.84 7.03 6.63
N PHE A 16 24.52 8.05 6.07
CA PHE A 16 23.89 9.31 5.69
C PHE A 16 22.81 9.14 4.63
N VAL A 17 23.07 8.37 3.58
CA VAL A 17 22.10 8.09 2.51
C VAL A 17 20.86 7.40 3.08
N ILE A 18 21.06 6.35 3.89
CA ILE A 18 19.96 5.63 4.55
C ILE A 18 19.17 6.59 5.45
N GLY A 19 19.85 7.44 6.23
CA GLY A 19 19.22 8.41 7.10
C GLY A 19 18.35 9.43 6.34
N ILE A 20 18.85 9.95 5.21
CA ILE A 20 18.10 10.89 4.36
C ILE A 20 16.86 10.22 3.76
N VAL A 21 17.04 9.02 3.18
CA VAL A 21 15.94 8.26 2.58
C VAL A 21 14.89 7.90 3.62
N PHE A 22 15.32 7.45 4.80
CA PHE A 22 14.44 7.13 5.92
C PHE A 22 13.66 8.36 6.40
N TRP A 23 14.35 9.49 6.61
CA TRP A 23 13.71 10.75 7.00
C TRP A 23 12.67 11.20 5.97
N TRP A 24 13.01 11.12 4.68
CA TRP A 24 12.10 11.44 3.59
C TRP A 24 10.89 10.49 3.55
N SER A 25 11.09 9.19 3.77
CA SER A 25 10.02 8.19 3.81
C SER A 25 9.06 8.42 4.99
N VAL A 26 9.57 8.76 6.17
CA VAL A 26 8.75 9.10 7.34
C VAL A 26 7.94 10.37 7.09
N ARG A 27 8.57 11.42 6.51
CA ARG A 27 7.90 12.67 6.13
C ARG A 27 6.81 12.45 5.08
N SER A 28 6.98 11.48 4.20
CA SER A 28 6.08 11.20 3.06
C SER A 28 4.84 10.38 3.44
N GLY A 29 4.67 9.99 4.71
CA GLY A 29 3.45 9.32 5.17
C GLY A 29 3.28 7.88 4.66
N GLN A 30 4.34 7.25 4.14
CA GLN A 30 4.31 5.85 3.64
C GLN A 30 3.95 4.81 4.72
N PHE A 31 3.93 5.20 6.00
CA PHE A 31 3.57 4.31 7.11
C PHE A 31 2.07 4.35 7.46
N ASP A 32 1.31 5.35 7.00
CA ASP A 32 -0.14 5.45 7.26
C ASP A 32 -0.96 4.39 6.50
N ASP A 33 -0.44 3.86 5.38
CA ASP A 33 -1.16 2.86 4.56
C ASP A 33 -1.04 1.41 5.10
N LEU A 34 -0.22 1.16 6.12
CA LEU A 34 -0.16 -0.16 6.77
C LEU A 34 -1.38 -0.46 7.67
N GLU A 35 -2.17 0.56 8.02
CA GLU A 35 -3.35 0.40 8.88
C GLU A 35 -4.59 -0.08 8.11
N GLY A 36 -4.62 0.19 6.80
CA GLY A 36 -5.73 -0.14 5.90
C GLY A 36 -5.98 -1.64 5.69
N PRO A 37 -4.96 -2.49 5.46
CA PRO A 37 -5.15 -3.92 5.21
C PRO A 37 -5.57 -4.71 6.45
N ALA A 38 -5.05 -4.36 7.63
CA ALA A 38 -5.33 -5.08 8.89
C ALA A 38 -6.80 -4.95 9.30
N TYR A 39 -7.40 -3.76 9.12
CA TYR A 39 -8.81 -3.53 9.42
C TYR A 39 -9.76 -4.31 8.50
N ARG A 40 -9.34 -4.53 7.23
CA ARG A 40 -10.12 -5.28 6.25
C ARG A 40 -10.17 -6.77 6.58
N VAL A 41 -9.05 -7.36 6.98
CA VAL A 41 -8.98 -8.79 7.36
C VAL A 41 -9.80 -9.08 8.62
N LEU A 42 -9.80 -8.18 9.62
CA LEU A 42 -10.55 -8.38 10.86
C LEU A 42 -12.07 -8.21 10.69
N MET A 43 -12.52 -7.41 9.72
CA MET A 43 -13.94 -7.08 9.49
C MET A 43 -14.60 -7.91 8.37
N ASP A 44 -13.83 -8.73 7.63
CA ASP A 44 -14.36 -9.57 6.55
C ASP A 44 -14.94 -10.90 7.07
N ASP A 45 -14.49 -11.39 8.23
CA ASP A 45 -14.96 -12.66 8.81
C ASP A 45 -16.38 -12.59 9.41
N ASP A 46 -16.90 -11.39 9.69
CA ASP A 46 -18.24 -11.17 10.26
C ASP A 46 -19.35 -10.96 9.20
N LYS A 47 -19.00 -10.96 7.91
CA LYS A 47 -20.02 -10.89 6.84
C LYS A 47 -20.43 -12.31 6.45
N PRO A 48 -21.69 -12.73 6.70
CA PRO A 48 -22.19 -13.94 6.09
C PRO A 48 -22.06 -13.79 4.57
N PRO A 49 -21.57 -14.82 3.84
CA PRO A 49 -21.53 -14.76 2.39
C PRO A 49 -22.94 -14.42 1.89
N PRO A 50 -23.10 -13.48 0.94
CA PRO A 50 -24.42 -13.23 0.37
C PRO A 50 -24.94 -14.56 -0.14
N ALA A 51 -26.13 -14.94 0.35
CA ALA A 51 -26.86 -16.06 -0.21
C ALA A 51 -26.93 -15.86 -1.74
N PRO A 52 -26.92 -16.93 -2.54
CA PRO A 52 -27.13 -16.81 -3.98
C PRO A 52 -28.58 -16.33 -4.21
N GLU A 53 -28.79 -15.02 -4.15
CA GLU A 53 -29.97 -14.37 -4.69
C GLU A 53 -29.73 -14.15 -6.18
N GLU A 54 -30.27 -15.10 -6.92
CA GLU A 54 -30.86 -14.93 -8.24
C GLU A 54 -31.54 -13.54 -8.34
N VAL A 55 -30.88 -12.55 -8.93
CA VAL A 55 -31.56 -11.36 -9.46
C VAL A 55 -31.24 -11.23 -10.94
N GLY A 56 -31.94 -12.04 -11.71
CA GLY A 56 -32.32 -11.68 -13.07
C GLY A 56 -33.62 -10.87 -13.03
N GLU A 57 -33.56 -9.64 -13.54
CA GLU A 57 -34.54 -8.98 -14.44
C GLU A 57 -34.22 -7.48 -14.48
N ARG A 58 -33.59 -6.98 -15.55
CA ARG A 58 -34.16 -6.48 -16.82
C ARG A 58 -34.89 -5.14 -16.63
N VAL A 59 -34.66 -4.20 -17.58
CA VAL A 59 -35.39 -2.94 -17.96
C VAL A 59 -34.34 -1.81 -18.09
N GLU A 60 -34.02 -1.16 -19.21
CA GLU A 60 -34.56 -1.03 -20.58
C GLU A 60 -33.46 -0.49 -21.53
N PRO A 61 -33.43 -0.88 -22.82
CA PRO A 61 -32.50 -0.34 -23.80
C PRO A 61 -33.01 1.02 -24.32
N SER A 62 -32.20 2.08 -24.18
CA SER A 62 -32.48 3.38 -24.80
C SER A 62 -32.22 3.34 -26.31
N GLU A 63 -33.10 2.67 -27.03
CA GLU A 63 -33.35 2.90 -28.45
C GLU A 63 -34.48 3.94 -28.56
N LYS A 64 -34.11 5.20 -28.75
CA LYS A 64 -35.05 6.22 -29.22
C LYS A 64 -34.43 6.93 -30.41
N ARG A 65 -34.68 6.30 -31.55
CA ARG A 65 -34.92 6.94 -32.84
C ARG A 65 -35.78 8.21 -32.65
N CYS A 66 -35.20 9.36 -32.93
CA CYS A 66 -35.84 10.48 -33.60
C CYS A 66 -34.87 10.97 -34.67
#